data_AF-A0A0A2W216-F1
#
_entry.id   AF-A0A0A2W216-F1
#
_cell.length_a   1.000
_cell.length_b   1.000
_cell.length_c   1.000
_cell.angle_alpha   90.00
_cell.angle_beta   90.00
_cell.angle_gamma   90.00
#
_symmetry.space_group_name_H-M   'P 1'
#
loop_
_entity.id
_entity.type
_entity.pdbx_description
1 polymer ?
#
loop_
_entity_poly.entity_id
_entity_poly.type
_entity_poly.pdbx_seq_one_letter_code
_entity_poly.pdbx_strand_id
1 'polypeptide(L)'
;MMEMLNQNLFLLINATPSSPEWMIKLAIFLARDLISIVPLLIVVLWLWGQRKQMPAQRQVVIKTGMALVISVVLSWIIGHLFPHPRPFVVGLGYNFLHHAPDDSFPSDHGTVIFTFALAFLCWHRIWSGVMLFAIGCAIAWSRVYLGVHWPLDMLGGLLVGMSACLLSQIVWNLRGPQIHQRLHQIYRYCFALPIRKGWALKRSDKIHLKEAAQLLGVSEMTIRRDINSEPGQVVLLGGYVVLEPRSAGASHYLLSDEKTRQVEEKRHAARLAAQHVRPRQTVFFDCGTTTPYIIDALDDDLPFTGLCYSLNTFLALQDKPNCRVILSGGEFHASNAIFNPISFQECLGNICPDIAFLSAAGVHLRYGATCFNLNELAVKHWALSMAQRKILVVDDTKFGKVRPACMGPLTAFDTLITNRPPAAEFIDFAAAENLTLEW
;
A
#
# COMPACT_ATOMS: atom_id res chain seq x y z
N MET A 1 -1.21 -53.49 -28.64
CA MET A 1 -2.21 -53.49 -27.56
C MET A 1 -2.71 -52.07 -27.25
N MET A 2 -1.83 -51.12 -26.89
CA MET A 2 -2.24 -49.73 -26.62
C MET A 2 -2.89 -49.03 -27.81
N GLU A 3 -2.39 -49.23 -29.02
CA GLU A 3 -2.95 -48.61 -30.23
C GLU A 3 -4.35 -49.12 -30.57
N MET A 4 -4.57 -50.43 -30.47
CA MET A 4 -5.87 -51.05 -30.65
C MET A 4 -6.88 -50.57 -29.58
N LEU A 5 -6.44 -50.39 -28.34
CA LEU A 5 -7.26 -49.78 -27.29
C LEU A 5 -7.64 -48.33 -27.64
N ASN A 6 -6.68 -47.54 -28.11
CA ASN A 6 -6.86 -46.14 -28.50
C ASN A 6 -7.89 -45.99 -29.63
N GLN A 7 -7.78 -46.84 -30.65
CA GLN A 7 -8.71 -46.90 -31.79
C GLN A 7 -10.11 -47.35 -31.39
N ASN A 8 -10.23 -48.39 -30.56
CA ASN A 8 -11.52 -48.87 -30.07
C ASN A 8 -12.24 -47.81 -29.22
N LEU A 9 -11.52 -47.15 -28.32
CA LEU A 9 -12.06 -46.06 -27.51
C LEU A 9 -12.46 -44.87 -28.37
N PHE A 10 -11.66 -44.54 -29.38
CA PHE A 10 -11.97 -43.48 -30.33
C PHE A 10 -13.27 -43.77 -31.09
N LEU A 11 -13.43 -44.96 -31.67
CA LEU A 11 -14.62 -45.34 -32.42
C LEU A 11 -15.89 -45.39 -31.56
N LEU A 12 -15.77 -45.67 -30.26
CA LEU A 12 -16.89 -45.63 -29.32
C LEU A 12 -17.36 -44.20 -29.03
N ILE A 13 -16.46 -43.22 -29.10
CA ILE A 13 -16.74 -41.82 -28.76
C ILE A 13 -17.01 -40.99 -30.00
N ASN A 14 -16.36 -41.25 -31.13
CA ASN A 14 -16.41 -40.43 -32.34
C ASN A 14 -17.84 -40.30 -32.87
N ALA A 15 -18.22 -39.06 -33.18
CA ALA A 15 -19.50 -38.73 -33.78
C ALA A 15 -19.65 -39.42 -35.14
N THR A 16 -20.89 -39.70 -35.51
CA THR A 16 -21.27 -40.20 -36.83
C THR A 16 -22.16 -39.18 -37.53
N PRO A 17 -22.34 -39.26 -38.86
CA PRO A 17 -23.29 -38.40 -39.58
C PRO A 17 -24.75 -38.53 -39.09
N SER A 18 -25.07 -39.63 -38.39
CA SER A 18 -26.37 -39.86 -37.75
C SER A 18 -26.49 -39.26 -36.35
N SER A 19 -25.41 -38.70 -35.80
CA SER A 19 -25.43 -38.06 -34.48
C SER A 19 -26.26 -36.77 -34.49
N PRO A 20 -26.94 -36.42 -33.37
CA PRO A 20 -27.75 -35.21 -33.31
C PRO A 20 -26.96 -33.94 -33.63
N GLU A 21 -27.48 -33.11 -34.53
CA GLU A 21 -26.80 -31.89 -35.01
C GLU A 21 -26.46 -30.92 -33.87
N TRP A 22 -27.35 -30.80 -32.87
CA TRP A 22 -27.13 -29.95 -31.70
C TRP A 22 -25.92 -30.42 -30.87
N MET A 23 -25.67 -31.73 -30.80
CA MET A 23 -24.56 -32.31 -30.06
C MET A 23 -23.23 -32.06 -30.77
N ILE A 24 -23.22 -32.14 -32.10
CA ILE A 24 -22.05 -31.77 -32.92
C ILE A 24 -21.77 -30.26 -32.77
N LYS A 25 -22.79 -29.39 -32.86
CA LYS A 25 -22.63 -27.94 -32.65
C LYS A 25 -22.10 -27.61 -31.26
N LEU A 26 -22.63 -28.27 -30.22
CA LEU A 26 -22.14 -28.13 -28.85
C LEU A 26 -20.69 -28.57 -28.73
N ALA A 27 -20.33 -29.74 -29.28
CA ALA A 27 -18.96 -30.21 -29.27
C ALA A 27 -18.02 -29.26 -30.00
N ILE A 28 -18.42 -28.69 -31.14
CA ILE A 28 -17.63 -27.67 -31.87
C ILE A 28 -17.40 -26.44 -30.99
N PHE A 29 -18.44 -25.94 -30.33
CA PHE A 29 -18.33 -24.80 -29.41
C PHE A 29 -17.37 -25.10 -28.24
N LEU A 30 -17.49 -26.28 -27.61
CA LEU A 30 -16.59 -26.70 -26.54
C LEU A 30 -15.14 -26.82 -27.03
N ALA A 31 -14.93 -27.44 -28.19
CA ALA A 31 -13.60 -27.70 -28.75
C ALA A 31 -12.89 -26.42 -29.24
N ARG A 32 -13.64 -25.44 -29.78
CA ARG A 32 -13.09 -24.26 -30.45
C ARG A 32 -13.14 -23.01 -29.58
N ASP A 33 -14.29 -22.72 -28.98
CA ASP A 33 -14.57 -21.42 -28.38
C ASP A 33 -14.33 -21.43 -26.87
N LEU A 34 -14.68 -22.52 -26.17
CA LEU A 34 -14.58 -22.58 -24.71
C LEU A 34 -13.13 -22.50 -24.20
N ILE A 35 -12.14 -22.92 -25.01
CA ILE A 35 -10.72 -22.80 -24.65
C ILE A 35 -10.27 -21.34 -24.42
N SER A 36 -10.99 -20.37 -24.99
CA SER A 36 -10.73 -18.93 -24.78
C SER A 36 -10.91 -18.46 -23.33
N ILE A 37 -11.54 -19.28 -22.47
CA ILE A 37 -11.67 -19.02 -21.04
C ILE A 37 -10.31 -18.92 -20.33
N VAL A 38 -9.29 -19.63 -20.81
CA VAL A 38 -7.94 -19.67 -20.21
C VAL A 38 -7.27 -18.28 -20.24
N PRO A 39 -7.01 -17.66 -21.40
CA PRO A 39 -6.41 -16.32 -21.45
C PRO A 39 -7.31 -15.27 -20.79
N LEU A 40 -8.64 -15.39 -20.91
CA LEU A 40 -9.58 -14.47 -20.26
C LEU A 40 -9.44 -14.48 -18.74
N LEU A 41 -9.43 -15.67 -18.11
CA LEU A 41 -9.27 -15.81 -16.67
C LEU A 41 -7.90 -15.34 -16.18
N ILE A 42 -6.84 -15.57 -16.94
CA ILE A 42 -5.50 -15.04 -16.63
C ILE A 42 -5.54 -13.51 -16.56
N VAL A 43 -6.14 -12.85 -17.55
CA VAL A 43 -6.24 -11.38 -17.58
C VAL A 43 -7.13 -10.85 -16.46
N VAL A 44 -8.29 -11.47 -16.22
CA VAL A 44 -9.21 -11.07 -15.14
C VAL A 44 -8.54 -11.20 -13.78
N LEU A 45 -7.86 -12.31 -13.50
CA LEU A 45 -7.18 -12.51 -12.21
C LEU A 45 -5.94 -11.62 -12.05
N TRP A 46 -5.33 -11.20 -13.16
CA TRP A 46 -4.20 -10.28 -13.12
C TRP A 46 -4.63 -8.84 -12.83
N LEU A 47 -5.77 -8.40 -13.39
CA LEU A 47 -6.24 -7.03 -13.34
C LEU A 47 -7.29 -6.76 -12.25
N TRP A 48 -8.05 -7.78 -11.83
CA TRP A 48 -9.27 -7.60 -11.02
C TRP A 48 -9.29 -8.49 -9.77
N GLY A 49 -9.69 -7.91 -8.63
CA GLY A 49 -9.73 -8.61 -7.34
C GLY A 49 -9.50 -7.69 -6.13
N GLN A 50 -9.67 -8.22 -4.92
CA GLN A 50 -9.50 -7.46 -3.68
C GLN A 50 -8.03 -7.12 -3.43
N ARG A 51 -7.69 -5.86 -3.10
CA ARG A 51 -6.30 -5.40 -2.93
C ARG A 51 -5.46 -6.22 -1.95
N LYS A 52 -6.06 -6.72 -0.86
CA LYS A 52 -5.35 -7.57 0.11
C LYS A 52 -4.95 -8.93 -0.47
N GLN A 53 -5.68 -9.43 -1.46
CA GLN A 53 -5.47 -10.74 -2.08
C GLN A 53 -4.71 -10.65 -3.41
N MET A 54 -4.56 -9.45 -3.99
CA MET A 54 -3.84 -9.18 -5.24
C MET A 54 -2.42 -9.79 -5.30
N PRO A 55 -1.56 -9.66 -4.26
CA PRO A 55 -0.23 -10.26 -4.32
C PRO A 55 -0.30 -11.79 -4.45
N ALA A 56 -1.17 -12.44 -3.67
CA ALA A 56 -1.35 -13.90 -3.73
C ALA A 56 -1.95 -14.34 -5.07
N GLN A 57 -2.96 -13.62 -5.60
CA GLN A 57 -3.56 -13.91 -6.90
C GLN A 57 -2.54 -13.81 -8.04
N ARG A 58 -1.71 -12.77 -8.05
CA ARG A 58 -0.65 -12.60 -9.06
C ARG A 58 0.40 -13.71 -8.99
N GLN A 59 0.75 -14.19 -7.80
CA GLN A 59 1.64 -15.35 -7.68
C GLN A 59 1.06 -16.60 -8.33
N VAL A 60 -0.24 -16.87 -8.12
CA VAL A 60 -0.94 -17.98 -8.80
C VAL A 60 -0.89 -17.81 -10.32
N VAL A 61 -1.18 -16.62 -10.83
CA VAL A 61 -1.13 -16.34 -12.28
C VAL A 61 0.29 -16.55 -12.84
N ILE A 62 1.34 -16.11 -12.14
CA ILE A 62 2.73 -16.29 -12.58
C ILE A 62 3.10 -17.77 -12.62
N LYS A 63 2.83 -18.53 -11.55
CA LYS A 63 3.08 -19.97 -11.50
C LYS A 63 2.32 -20.72 -12.61
N THR A 64 1.08 -20.32 -12.85
CA THR A 64 0.23 -20.87 -13.92
C THR A 64 0.81 -20.55 -15.30
N GLY A 65 1.23 -19.30 -15.54
CA GLY A 65 1.89 -18.90 -16.78
C GLY A 65 3.19 -19.66 -17.03
N MET A 66 4.01 -19.84 -16.01
CA MET A 66 5.22 -20.68 -16.08
C MET A 66 4.87 -22.13 -16.42
N ALA A 67 3.85 -22.70 -15.76
CA ALA A 67 3.41 -24.07 -16.03
C ALA A 67 2.92 -24.23 -17.47
N LEU A 68 2.16 -23.26 -18.00
CA LEU A 68 1.69 -23.26 -19.39
C LEU A 68 2.84 -23.18 -20.41
N VAL A 69 3.85 -22.35 -20.15
CA VAL A 69 5.05 -22.30 -21.01
C VAL A 69 5.79 -23.63 -20.98
N ILE A 70 6.02 -24.18 -19.78
CA ILE A 70 6.69 -25.48 -19.63
C ILE A 70 5.88 -26.58 -20.32
N SER A 71 4.55 -26.61 -20.15
CA SER A 71 3.70 -27.64 -20.73
C SER A 71 3.71 -27.61 -22.25
N VAL A 72 3.65 -26.42 -22.87
CA VAL A 72 3.70 -26.28 -24.34
C VAL A 72 5.07 -26.68 -24.88
N VAL A 73 6.16 -26.28 -24.20
CA VAL A 73 7.52 -26.70 -24.60
C VAL A 73 7.68 -28.21 -24.49
N LEU A 74 7.20 -28.83 -23.40
CA LEU A 74 7.21 -30.28 -23.24
C LEU A 74 6.37 -30.97 -24.31
N SER A 75 5.17 -30.45 -24.61
CA SER A 75 4.29 -30.96 -25.68
C SER A 75 5.02 -30.95 -27.03
N TRP A 76 5.64 -29.82 -27.37
CA TRP A 76 6.41 -29.65 -28.60
C TRP A 76 7.60 -30.62 -28.69
N ILE A 77 8.37 -30.77 -27.61
CA ILE A 77 9.49 -31.74 -27.55
C ILE A 77 8.97 -33.17 -27.74
N ILE A 78 7.91 -33.56 -27.03
CA ILE A 78 7.35 -34.91 -27.10
C ILE A 78 6.80 -35.19 -28.50
N GLY A 79 6.09 -34.25 -29.12
CA GLY A 79 5.57 -34.40 -30.49
C GLY A 79 6.69 -34.65 -31.51
N HIS A 80 7.81 -33.93 -31.39
CA HIS A 80 8.97 -34.14 -32.27
C HIS A 80 9.70 -35.47 -32.01
N LEU A 81 9.72 -35.95 -30.76
CA LEU A 81 10.35 -37.22 -30.40
C LEU A 81 9.46 -38.43 -30.73
N PHE A 82 8.15 -38.27 -30.65
CA PHE A 82 7.14 -39.31 -30.87
C PHE A 82 6.00 -38.81 -31.79
N PRO A 83 6.28 -38.61 -33.09
CA PRO A 83 5.25 -38.20 -34.04
C PRO A 83 4.12 -39.21 -34.09
N HIS A 84 2.87 -38.74 -34.01
CA HIS A 84 1.70 -39.60 -34.00
C HIS A 84 0.61 -39.00 -34.90
N PRO A 85 0.14 -39.74 -35.94
CA PRO A 85 -0.84 -39.20 -36.87
C PRO A 85 -2.22 -39.09 -36.22
N ARG A 86 -2.97 -38.06 -36.61
CA ARG A 86 -4.35 -37.83 -36.13
C ARG A 86 -5.34 -38.84 -36.73
N PRO A 87 -6.50 -39.09 -36.08
CA PRO A 87 -7.50 -40.05 -36.57
C PRO A 87 -7.95 -39.79 -38.02
N PHE A 88 -8.19 -38.52 -38.36
CA PHE A 88 -8.63 -38.16 -39.71
C PHE A 88 -7.53 -38.29 -40.77
N VAL A 89 -6.25 -38.25 -40.39
CA VAL A 89 -5.11 -38.41 -41.32
C VAL A 89 -4.99 -39.87 -41.74
N VAL A 90 -5.24 -40.80 -40.82
CA VAL A 90 -5.27 -42.24 -41.10
C VAL A 90 -6.59 -42.71 -41.69
N GLY A 91 -7.56 -41.80 -41.90
CA GLY A 91 -8.87 -42.11 -42.48
C GLY A 91 -9.80 -42.89 -41.54
N LEU A 92 -9.60 -42.80 -40.22
CA LEU A 92 -10.36 -43.55 -39.23
C LEU A 92 -11.39 -42.64 -38.52
N GLY A 93 -12.67 -43.01 -38.63
CA GLY A 93 -13.80 -42.25 -38.12
C GLY A 93 -14.19 -41.04 -38.98
N TYR A 94 -14.99 -40.15 -38.41
CA TYR A 94 -15.51 -38.95 -39.07
C TYR A 94 -14.92 -37.68 -38.43
N ASN A 95 -14.49 -36.75 -39.27
CA ASN A 95 -14.01 -35.43 -38.85
C ASN A 95 -15.10 -34.38 -39.05
N PHE A 96 -15.49 -33.72 -37.95
CA PHE A 96 -16.47 -32.64 -37.95
C PHE A 96 -15.84 -31.27 -37.63
N LEU A 97 -14.52 -31.22 -37.42
CA LEU A 97 -13.78 -30.00 -37.13
C LEU A 97 -12.48 -29.98 -37.92
N HIS A 98 -12.42 -29.07 -38.89
CA HIS A 98 -11.26 -28.92 -39.76
C HIS A 98 -10.00 -28.57 -38.95
N HIS A 99 -8.91 -29.31 -39.20
CA HIS A 99 -7.64 -29.14 -38.51
C HIS A 99 -6.46 -29.55 -39.41
N ALA A 100 -5.28 -28.98 -39.16
CA ALA A 100 -4.08 -29.30 -39.91
C ALA A 100 -3.60 -30.73 -39.62
N PRO A 101 -2.97 -31.42 -40.59
CA PRO A 101 -2.43 -32.77 -40.41
C PRO A 101 -1.06 -32.75 -39.70
N ASP A 102 -0.99 -32.09 -38.54
CA ASP A 102 0.18 -32.07 -37.66
C ASP A 102 0.11 -33.17 -36.58
N ASP A 103 1.12 -33.25 -35.71
CA ASP A 103 1.20 -34.28 -34.67
C ASP A 103 -0.02 -34.25 -33.72
N SER A 104 -0.48 -35.45 -33.35
CA SER A 104 -1.65 -35.63 -32.48
C SER A 104 -1.28 -35.67 -30.99
N PHE A 105 -0.09 -36.17 -30.66
CA PHE A 105 0.34 -36.50 -29.31
C PHE A 105 1.50 -35.62 -28.83
N PRO A 106 1.42 -35.04 -27.62
CA PRO A 106 0.24 -34.85 -26.79
C PRO A 106 -0.71 -33.80 -27.42
N SER A 107 -1.98 -33.77 -27.02
CA SER A 107 -2.90 -32.75 -27.55
C SER A 107 -2.58 -31.36 -26.99
N ASP A 108 -2.27 -30.37 -27.83
CA ASP A 108 -2.00 -29.00 -27.37
C ASP A 108 -3.17 -28.38 -26.58
N HIS A 109 -4.40 -28.54 -27.07
CA HIS A 109 -5.59 -28.04 -26.38
C HIS A 109 -5.78 -28.73 -25.02
N GLY A 110 -5.59 -30.06 -24.99
CA GLY A 110 -5.62 -30.86 -23.77
C GLY A 110 -4.54 -30.42 -22.78
N THR A 111 -3.31 -30.28 -23.25
CA THR A 111 -2.15 -29.81 -22.48
C THR A 111 -2.45 -28.47 -21.82
N VAL A 112 -2.93 -27.47 -22.58
CA VAL A 112 -3.22 -26.13 -22.03
C VAL A 112 -4.34 -26.17 -20.99
N ILE A 113 -5.49 -26.81 -21.29
CA ILE A 113 -6.63 -26.77 -20.36
C ILE A 113 -6.39 -27.59 -19.09
N PHE A 114 -5.76 -28.76 -19.20
CA PHE A 114 -5.45 -29.58 -18.03
C PHE A 114 -4.37 -28.93 -17.16
N THR A 115 -3.34 -28.33 -17.77
CA THR A 115 -2.34 -27.55 -17.01
C THR A 115 -3.01 -26.40 -16.25
N PHE A 116 -3.92 -25.69 -16.90
CA PHE A 116 -4.63 -24.57 -16.27
C PHE A 116 -5.54 -25.06 -15.12
N ALA A 117 -6.29 -26.14 -15.32
CA ALA A 117 -7.16 -26.72 -14.28
C ALA A 117 -6.35 -27.23 -13.08
N LEU A 118 -5.25 -27.95 -13.32
CA LEU A 118 -4.35 -28.45 -12.27
C LEU A 118 -3.69 -27.31 -11.49
N ALA A 119 -3.26 -26.24 -12.18
CA ALA A 119 -2.70 -25.07 -11.52
C ALA A 119 -3.68 -24.44 -10.50
N PHE A 120 -4.98 -24.38 -10.84
CA PHE A 120 -6.00 -23.86 -9.92
C PHE A 120 -6.33 -24.82 -8.79
N LEU A 121 -6.28 -26.13 -9.06
CA LEU A 121 -6.45 -27.17 -8.05
C LEU A 121 -5.33 -27.11 -7.00
N CYS A 122 -4.08 -26.88 -7.44
CA CYS A 122 -2.91 -26.86 -6.56
C CYS A 122 -2.63 -25.51 -5.89
N TRP A 123 -2.93 -24.39 -6.55
CA TRP A 123 -2.47 -23.07 -6.09
C TRP A 123 -3.58 -22.04 -5.83
N HIS A 124 -4.83 -22.35 -6.18
CA HIS A 124 -5.98 -21.48 -5.91
C HIS A 124 -6.97 -22.16 -4.95
N ARG A 125 -8.28 -22.02 -5.21
CA ARG A 125 -9.36 -22.67 -4.45
C ARG A 125 -9.72 -24.00 -5.11
N ILE A 126 -9.79 -25.07 -4.32
CA ILE A 126 -10.09 -26.43 -4.78
C ILE A 126 -11.36 -26.46 -5.65
N TRP A 127 -12.44 -25.80 -5.24
CA TRP A 127 -13.70 -25.79 -6.00
C TRP A 127 -13.54 -25.18 -7.41
N SER A 128 -12.73 -24.11 -7.55
CA SER A 128 -12.45 -23.53 -8.87
C SER A 128 -11.61 -24.46 -9.75
N GLY A 129 -10.66 -25.19 -9.16
CA GLY A 129 -9.88 -26.20 -9.87
C GLY A 129 -10.75 -27.36 -10.36
N VAL A 130 -11.65 -27.87 -9.50
CA VAL A 130 -12.60 -28.94 -9.85
C VAL A 130 -13.53 -28.51 -10.99
N MET A 131 -14.06 -27.29 -10.93
CA MET A 131 -14.91 -26.75 -12.01
C MET A 131 -14.17 -26.64 -13.34
N LEU A 132 -12.94 -26.11 -13.33
CA LEU A 132 -12.09 -26.01 -14.52
C LEU A 132 -11.67 -27.39 -15.05
N PHE A 133 -11.46 -28.37 -14.16
CA PHE A 133 -11.13 -29.73 -14.55
C PHE A 133 -12.31 -30.41 -15.25
N ALA A 134 -13.53 -30.21 -14.77
CA ALA A 134 -14.74 -30.68 -15.45
C ALA A 134 -14.88 -30.06 -16.85
N ILE A 135 -14.60 -28.76 -16.98
CA ILE A 135 -14.54 -28.07 -18.29
C ILE A 135 -13.45 -28.68 -19.18
N GLY A 136 -12.27 -28.96 -18.64
CA GLY A 136 -11.17 -29.61 -19.35
C GLY A 136 -11.54 -30.99 -19.88
N CYS A 137 -12.22 -31.81 -19.08
CA CYS A 137 -12.75 -33.09 -19.51
C CYS A 137 -13.78 -32.95 -20.63
N ALA A 138 -14.66 -31.95 -20.57
CA ALA A 138 -15.64 -31.69 -21.62
C ALA A 138 -14.97 -31.27 -22.94
N ILE A 139 -13.92 -30.43 -22.88
CA ILE A 139 -13.12 -30.05 -24.04
C ILE A 139 -12.39 -31.27 -24.61
N ALA A 140 -11.73 -32.07 -23.77
CA ALA A 140 -11.02 -33.27 -24.18
C ALA A 140 -11.97 -34.27 -24.87
N TRP A 141 -13.13 -34.53 -24.28
CA TRP A 141 -14.18 -35.35 -24.89
C TRP A 141 -14.60 -34.78 -26.24
N SER A 142 -14.90 -33.48 -26.33
CA SER A 142 -15.38 -32.86 -27.57
C SER A 142 -14.38 -32.99 -28.73
N ARG A 143 -13.07 -32.92 -28.45
CA ARG A 143 -12.00 -33.05 -29.46
C ARG A 143 -11.86 -34.49 -29.98
N VAL A 144 -12.12 -35.48 -29.14
CA VAL A 144 -12.20 -36.90 -29.54
C VAL A 144 -13.51 -37.15 -30.30
N TYR A 145 -14.62 -36.67 -29.76
CA TYR A 145 -15.97 -36.78 -30.36
C TYR A 145 -15.98 -36.23 -31.80
N LEU A 146 -15.36 -35.08 -32.06
CA LEU A 146 -15.29 -34.46 -33.39
C LEU A 146 -14.26 -35.08 -34.34
N GLY A 147 -13.50 -36.09 -33.92
CA GLY A 147 -12.57 -36.81 -34.78
C GLY A 147 -11.21 -36.14 -34.97
N VAL A 148 -10.78 -35.29 -34.03
CA VAL A 148 -9.54 -34.48 -34.18
C VAL A 148 -8.34 -35.09 -33.45
N HIS A 149 -8.59 -35.80 -32.36
CA HIS A 149 -7.55 -36.42 -31.51
C HIS A 149 -7.98 -37.79 -31.02
N TRP A 150 -6.98 -38.57 -30.61
CA TRP A 150 -7.19 -39.83 -29.92
C TRP A 150 -7.45 -39.63 -28.41
N PRO A 151 -8.17 -40.54 -27.74
CA PRO A 151 -8.31 -40.53 -26.28
C PRO A 151 -6.98 -40.48 -25.53
N LEU A 152 -5.96 -41.23 -25.98
CA LEU A 152 -4.65 -41.22 -25.34
C LEU A 152 -3.89 -39.89 -25.52
N ASP A 153 -4.17 -39.11 -26.57
CA ASP A 153 -3.58 -37.76 -26.75
C ASP A 153 -4.00 -36.82 -25.60
N MET A 154 -5.24 -36.97 -25.12
CA MET A 154 -5.79 -36.18 -24.02
C MET A 154 -5.16 -36.58 -22.68
N LEU A 155 -4.96 -37.88 -22.46
CA LEU A 155 -4.23 -38.37 -21.28
C LEU A 155 -2.76 -37.93 -21.30
N GLY A 156 -2.12 -37.94 -22.48
CA GLY A 156 -0.80 -37.38 -22.68
C GLY A 156 -0.74 -35.90 -22.26
N GLY A 157 -1.71 -35.10 -22.72
CA GLY A 157 -1.81 -33.68 -22.33
C GLY A 157 -2.00 -33.47 -20.82
N LEU A 158 -2.77 -34.33 -20.16
CA LEU A 158 -2.92 -34.31 -18.70
C LEU A 158 -1.60 -34.60 -17.97
N LEU A 159 -0.87 -35.64 -18.39
CA LEU A 159 0.41 -36.02 -17.78
C LEU A 159 1.49 -34.95 -17.98
N VAL A 160 1.53 -34.33 -19.17
CA VAL A 160 2.39 -33.18 -19.44
C VAL A 160 2.01 -32.01 -18.53
N GLY A 161 0.72 -31.73 -18.35
CA GLY A 161 0.26 -30.69 -17.45
C GLY A 161 0.63 -30.93 -15.98
N MET A 162 0.50 -32.17 -15.48
CA MET A 162 0.96 -32.54 -14.14
C MET A 162 2.45 -32.30 -13.96
N SER A 163 3.26 -32.77 -14.94
CA SER A 163 4.71 -32.59 -14.93
C SER A 163 5.10 -31.11 -14.97
N ALA A 164 4.42 -30.31 -15.79
CA ALA A 164 4.66 -28.88 -15.91
C ALA A 164 4.29 -28.11 -14.63
N CYS A 165 3.17 -28.46 -13.98
CA CYS A 165 2.81 -27.89 -12.68
C CYS A 165 3.85 -28.22 -11.61
N LEU A 166 4.34 -29.46 -11.56
CA LEU A 166 5.39 -29.88 -10.63
C LEU A 166 6.69 -29.09 -10.87
N LEU A 167 7.16 -29.02 -12.11
CA LEU A 167 8.36 -28.26 -12.47
C LEU A 167 8.21 -26.77 -12.16
N SER A 168 7.04 -26.18 -12.45
CA SER A 168 6.75 -24.78 -12.12
C SER A 168 6.81 -24.54 -10.60
N GLN A 169 6.29 -25.47 -9.80
CA GLN A 169 6.38 -25.40 -8.33
C GLN A 169 7.83 -25.53 -7.83
N ILE A 170 8.64 -26.42 -8.41
CA ILE A 170 10.06 -26.57 -8.06
C ILE A 170 10.82 -25.28 -8.37
N VAL A 171 10.64 -24.72 -9.57
CA VAL A 171 11.27 -23.44 -9.95
C VAL A 171 10.80 -22.31 -9.03
N TRP A 172 9.52 -22.28 -8.66
CA TRP A 172 8.99 -21.28 -7.73
C TRP A 172 9.62 -21.38 -6.33
N ASN A 173 9.82 -22.59 -5.81
CA ASN A 173 10.46 -22.77 -4.51
C ASN A 173 11.93 -22.31 -4.51
N LEU A 174 12.63 -22.45 -5.63
CA LEU A 174 14.04 -22.07 -5.77
C LEU A 174 14.24 -20.58 -6.06
N ARG A 175 13.39 -19.99 -6.93
CA ARG A 175 13.60 -18.63 -7.47
C ARG A 175 12.36 -17.73 -7.47
N GLY A 176 11.26 -18.16 -6.84
CA GLY A 176 9.98 -17.44 -6.83
C GLY A 176 10.07 -15.96 -6.43
N PRO A 177 10.76 -15.60 -5.34
CA PRO A 177 10.91 -14.19 -4.94
C PRO A 177 11.60 -13.32 -6.00
N GLN A 178 12.65 -13.84 -6.66
CA GLN A 178 13.40 -13.10 -7.68
C GLN A 178 12.59 -12.97 -8.97
N ILE A 179 11.89 -14.03 -9.38
CA ILE A 179 11.00 -14.03 -10.55
C ILE A 179 9.87 -13.02 -10.35
N HIS A 180 9.23 -13.04 -9.19
CA HIS A 180 8.15 -12.11 -8.85
C HIS A 180 8.63 -10.65 -8.89
N GLN A 181 9.79 -10.35 -8.28
CA GLN A 181 10.35 -8.98 -8.30
C GLN A 181 10.67 -8.50 -9.73
N ARG A 182 11.31 -9.33 -10.57
CA ARG A 182 11.64 -8.97 -11.96
C ARG A 182 10.38 -8.76 -12.81
N LEU A 183 9.40 -9.65 -12.72
CA LEU A 183 8.13 -9.49 -13.44
C LEU A 183 7.37 -8.25 -12.99
N HIS A 184 7.42 -7.92 -11.69
CA HIS A 184 6.84 -6.70 -11.18
C HIS A 184 7.55 -5.44 -11.71
N GLN A 185 8.89 -5.47 -11.85
CA GLN A 185 9.65 -4.38 -12.48
C GLN A 185 9.25 -4.19 -13.95
N ILE A 186 9.16 -5.28 -14.72
CA ILE A 186 8.73 -5.25 -16.13
C ILE A 186 7.30 -4.74 -16.25
N TYR A 187 6.38 -5.25 -15.43
CA TYR A 187 5.00 -4.76 -15.37
C TYR A 187 4.96 -3.26 -15.11
N ARG A 188 5.76 -2.77 -14.16
CA ARG A 188 5.79 -1.34 -13.84
C ARG A 188 6.43 -0.50 -14.93
N TYR A 189 7.39 -1.04 -15.67
CA TYR A 189 7.96 -0.38 -16.85
C TYR A 189 6.94 -0.30 -18.00
N CYS A 190 6.32 -1.42 -18.37
CA CYS A 190 5.34 -1.49 -19.46
C CYS A 190 4.08 -0.65 -19.16
N PHE A 191 3.61 -0.67 -17.91
CA PHE A 191 2.45 0.11 -17.48
C PHE A 191 2.82 1.49 -16.90
N ALA A 192 4.10 1.90 -16.93
CA ALA A 192 4.54 3.20 -16.43
C ALA A 192 3.83 4.36 -17.14
N LEU A 193 3.63 4.26 -18.45
CA LEU A 193 3.00 5.31 -19.26
C LEU A 193 1.50 5.47 -18.96
N PRO A 194 0.67 4.40 -18.92
CA PRO A 194 -0.71 4.46 -18.44
C PRO A 194 -0.85 4.91 -16.97
N ILE A 195 0.06 4.46 -16.09
CA ILE A 195 0.08 4.85 -14.67
C ILE A 195 0.44 6.33 -14.53
N ARG A 196 1.43 6.83 -15.29
CA ARG A 196 1.83 8.25 -15.36
C ARG A 196 0.73 9.14 -15.96
N LYS A 197 -0.08 8.62 -16.88
CA LYS A 197 -1.28 9.30 -17.43
C LYS A 197 -2.51 9.24 -16.50
N GLY A 198 -2.36 8.77 -15.26
CA GLY A 198 -3.38 8.89 -14.21
C GLY A 198 -4.47 7.80 -14.22
N TRP A 199 -4.35 6.74 -15.02
CA TRP A 199 -5.38 5.70 -15.09
C TRP A 199 -5.40 4.77 -13.86
N ALA A 200 -4.29 4.65 -13.14
CA ALA A 200 -4.20 3.87 -11.90
C ALA A 200 -4.25 4.70 -10.61
N LEU A 201 -4.18 6.04 -10.72
CA LEU A 201 -4.06 6.96 -9.57
C LEU A 201 -5.35 7.75 -9.28
N LYS A 202 -6.50 7.33 -9.81
CA LYS A 202 -7.79 7.93 -9.41
C LYS A 202 -8.37 7.39 -8.10
N ARG A 203 -7.72 6.42 -7.42
CA ARG A 203 -8.27 5.80 -6.17
C ARG A 203 -7.24 5.28 -5.16
N SER A 204 -6.02 5.83 -5.13
CA SER A 204 -5.05 5.47 -4.09
C SER A 204 -4.34 6.72 -3.63
N ASP A 205 -4.92 7.43 -2.66
CA ASP A 205 -4.36 8.66 -2.12
C ASP A 205 -3.07 8.43 -1.31
N LYS A 206 -2.58 7.18 -1.21
CA LYS A 206 -1.39 6.81 -0.43
C LYS A 206 -0.71 5.52 -0.90
N ILE A 207 0.62 5.46 -0.76
CA ILE A 207 1.49 4.30 -0.98
C ILE A 207 2.51 4.16 0.17
N HIS A 208 2.80 2.95 0.65
CA HIS A 208 3.74 2.80 1.78
C HIS A 208 5.18 3.12 1.34
N LEU A 209 5.99 3.72 2.20
CA LEU A 209 7.36 4.15 1.93
C LEU A 209 8.26 2.98 1.53
N LYS A 210 8.20 1.88 2.26
CA LYS A 210 8.85 0.61 1.89
C LYS A 210 8.46 0.12 0.49
N GLU A 211 7.19 0.28 0.15
CA GLU A 211 6.68 -0.08 -1.16
C GLU A 211 7.24 0.91 -2.20
N ALA A 212 7.11 2.22 -1.98
CA ALA A 212 7.72 3.26 -2.82
C ALA A 212 9.23 3.06 -3.04
N ALA A 213 9.98 2.62 -2.02
CA ALA A 213 11.41 2.32 -2.05
C ALA A 213 11.73 1.14 -2.97
N GLN A 214 11.03 0.02 -2.77
CA GLN A 214 11.13 -1.14 -3.66
C GLN A 214 10.75 -0.81 -5.10
N LEU A 215 9.78 0.08 -5.24
CA LEU A 215 9.25 0.52 -6.51
C LEU A 215 10.22 1.46 -7.26
N LEU A 216 10.94 2.32 -6.55
CA LEU A 216 11.91 3.24 -7.15
C LEU A 216 13.34 2.66 -7.19
N GLY A 217 13.55 1.49 -6.59
CA GLY A 217 14.86 0.84 -6.55
C GLY A 217 15.88 1.56 -5.65
N VAL A 218 15.37 2.32 -4.68
CA VAL A 218 16.18 3.15 -3.76
C VAL A 218 15.85 2.79 -2.31
N SER A 219 16.66 3.26 -1.36
CA SER A 219 16.37 3.05 0.06
C SER A 219 15.19 3.91 0.52
N GLU A 220 14.51 3.49 1.60
CA GLU A 220 13.47 4.31 2.24
C GLU A 220 14.01 5.69 2.67
N MET A 221 15.29 5.76 3.06
CA MET A 221 15.98 6.99 3.40
C MET A 221 16.21 7.91 2.19
N THR A 222 16.42 7.35 1.00
CA THR A 222 16.55 8.12 -0.24
C THR A 222 15.23 8.81 -0.58
N ILE A 223 14.10 8.09 -0.50
CA ILE A 223 12.78 8.68 -0.75
C ILE A 223 12.43 9.71 0.32
N ARG A 224 12.73 9.44 1.60
CA ARG A 224 12.55 10.43 2.67
C ARG A 224 13.35 11.69 2.39
N ARG A 225 14.58 11.58 1.92
CA ARG A 225 15.42 12.73 1.61
C ARG A 225 14.85 13.52 0.43
N ASP A 226 14.50 12.83 -0.65
CA ASP A 226 14.08 13.46 -1.90
C ASP A 226 12.66 14.10 -1.80
N ILE A 227 11.74 13.51 -1.04
CA ILE A 227 10.42 14.12 -0.76
C ILE A 227 10.55 15.34 0.16
N ASN A 228 11.55 15.37 1.06
CA ASN A 228 11.77 16.50 1.95
C ASN A 228 12.66 17.59 1.33
N SER A 229 13.36 17.33 0.22
CA SER A 229 14.30 18.28 -0.38
C SER A 229 13.64 19.32 -1.29
N GLU A 230 12.56 18.97 -1.99
CA GLU A 230 11.81 19.91 -2.83
C GLU A 230 10.29 19.76 -2.63
N PRO A 231 9.53 20.87 -2.53
CA PRO A 231 8.08 20.81 -2.46
C PRO A 231 7.51 20.26 -3.79
N GLY A 232 6.93 19.06 -3.72
CA GLY A 232 6.28 18.37 -4.84
C GLY A 232 4.84 17.98 -4.52
N GLN A 233 4.14 17.39 -5.49
CA GLN A 233 2.72 16.97 -5.35
C GLN A 233 2.51 15.77 -4.39
N VAL A 234 3.53 15.37 -3.64
CA VAL A 234 3.50 14.20 -2.76
C VAL A 234 4.19 14.51 -1.43
N VAL A 235 3.67 13.93 -0.36
CA VAL A 235 4.12 14.19 1.00
C VAL A 235 4.22 12.91 1.82
N LEU A 236 5.12 12.88 2.81
CA LEU A 236 5.43 11.70 3.60
C LEU A 236 4.71 11.73 4.96
N LEU A 237 3.60 11.01 5.08
CA LEU A 237 2.87 10.81 6.35
C LEU A 237 3.32 9.51 7.02
N GLY A 238 4.31 9.64 7.91
CA GLY A 238 4.88 8.52 8.66
C GLY A 238 5.56 7.50 7.75
N GLY A 239 4.93 6.36 7.55
CA GLY A 239 5.38 5.29 6.66
C GLY A 239 4.76 5.32 5.26
N TYR A 240 4.05 6.38 4.86
CA TYR A 240 3.33 6.45 3.58
C TYR A 240 3.65 7.73 2.79
N VAL A 241 3.79 7.62 1.48
CA VAL A 241 3.81 8.71 0.51
C VAL A 241 2.37 8.93 0.02
N VAL A 242 1.83 10.14 0.17
CA VAL A 242 0.46 10.48 -0.21
C VAL A 242 0.45 11.58 -1.26
N LEU A 243 -0.56 11.58 -2.14
CA LEU A 243 -0.77 12.69 -3.08
C LEU A 243 -1.33 13.89 -2.31
N GLU A 244 -0.75 15.06 -2.54
CA GLU A 244 -1.25 16.31 -2.00
C GLU A 244 -2.63 16.58 -2.63
N PRO A 245 -3.72 16.70 -1.84
CA PRO A 245 -5.03 17.03 -2.40
C PRO A 245 -4.93 18.41 -3.05
N ARG A 246 -5.24 18.50 -4.35
CA ARG A 246 -5.43 19.78 -5.04
C ARG A 246 -6.69 20.46 -4.52
N SER A 247 -6.64 20.98 -3.31
CA SER A 247 -7.61 21.93 -2.79
C SER A 247 -7.08 23.32 -3.07
N ALA A 248 -7.75 24.01 -4.00
CA ALA A 248 -7.51 25.41 -4.27
C ALA A 248 -7.53 26.22 -2.96
N GLY A 249 -6.43 26.89 -2.64
CA GLY A 249 -6.43 28.11 -1.82
C GLY A 249 -6.24 27.99 -0.30
N ALA A 250 -6.15 26.80 0.31
CA ALA A 250 -5.87 26.66 1.74
C ALA A 250 -4.57 25.87 1.97
N SER A 251 -3.55 26.52 2.52
CA SER A 251 -2.29 25.90 2.94
C SER A 251 -2.58 24.75 3.91
N HIS A 252 -2.54 23.51 3.42
CA HIS A 252 -2.82 22.32 4.20
C HIS A 252 -1.58 22.00 5.06
N TYR A 253 -1.52 22.54 6.27
CA TYR A 253 -0.48 22.21 7.25
C TYR A 253 -0.60 20.74 7.67
N LEU A 254 0.38 19.91 7.33
CA LEU A 254 0.54 18.56 7.85
C LEU A 254 1.63 18.55 8.91
N LEU A 255 1.30 18.05 10.10
CA LEU A 255 2.25 17.95 11.22
C LEU A 255 3.49 17.10 10.87
N SER A 256 3.36 16.13 9.96
CA SER A 256 4.47 15.31 9.47
C SER A 256 5.59 16.10 8.82
N ASP A 257 5.24 17.17 8.10
CA ASP A 257 6.16 17.91 7.23
C ASP A 257 6.99 18.88 8.05
N GLU A 258 6.39 19.44 9.10
CA GLU A 258 7.13 20.24 10.06
C GLU A 258 8.06 19.36 10.91
N LYS A 259 7.74 18.07 11.15
CA LYS A 259 8.61 17.20 11.97
C LYS A 259 9.99 16.99 11.35
N THR A 260 10.12 17.08 10.02
CA THR A 260 11.38 16.91 9.30
C THR A 260 12.12 18.22 9.03
N ARG A 261 11.50 19.38 9.32
CA ARG A 261 12.06 20.71 9.07
C ARG A 261 12.61 21.33 10.34
N GLN A 262 13.73 22.02 10.21
CA GLN A 262 14.36 22.82 11.28
C GLN A 262 14.59 21.99 12.55
N VAL A 263 15.08 20.75 12.40
CA VAL A 263 15.18 19.78 13.50
C VAL A 263 16.17 20.23 14.57
N GLU A 264 17.34 20.74 14.16
CA GLU A 264 18.36 21.18 15.11
C GLU A 264 17.98 22.49 15.81
N GLU A 265 17.32 23.38 15.08
CA GLU A 265 16.75 24.63 15.59
C GLU A 265 15.68 24.33 16.65
N LYS A 266 14.74 23.42 16.35
CA LYS A 266 13.72 22.97 17.31
C LYS A 266 14.34 22.31 18.54
N ARG A 267 15.40 21.51 18.36
CA ARG A 267 16.16 20.92 19.48
C ARG A 267 16.82 21.98 20.35
N HIS A 268 17.41 23.02 19.77
CA HIS A 268 18.06 24.09 20.54
C HIS A 268 17.05 24.85 21.40
N ALA A 269 15.98 25.36 20.78
CA ALA A 269 14.89 26.02 21.52
C ALA A 269 14.25 25.10 22.57
N ALA A 270 14.13 23.80 22.27
CA ALA A 270 13.59 22.83 23.20
C ALA A 270 14.48 22.58 24.43
N ARG A 271 15.81 22.59 24.28
CA ARG A 271 16.74 22.46 25.42
C ARG A 271 16.66 23.65 26.36
N LEU A 272 16.45 24.86 25.84
CA LEU A 272 16.20 26.04 26.65
C LEU A 272 14.86 25.89 27.39
N ALA A 273 13.79 25.55 26.66
CA ALA A 273 12.47 25.35 27.23
C ALA A 273 12.45 24.29 28.36
N ALA A 274 13.17 23.19 28.20
CA ALA A 274 13.24 22.11 29.20
C ALA A 274 13.80 22.58 30.55
N GLN A 275 14.66 23.61 30.58
CA GLN A 275 15.25 24.15 31.82
C GLN A 275 14.23 24.83 32.74
N HIS A 276 13.03 25.14 32.23
CA HIS A 276 11.97 25.76 33.01
C HIS A 276 11.15 24.78 33.83
N VAL A 277 11.24 23.48 33.56
CA VAL A 277 10.46 22.47 34.28
C VAL A 277 11.14 22.14 35.59
N ARG A 278 10.38 22.22 36.68
CA ARG A 278 10.84 21.86 38.03
C ARG A 278 10.20 20.55 38.48
N PRO A 279 10.86 19.81 39.41
CA PRO A 279 10.29 18.59 39.98
C PRO A 279 8.88 18.82 40.53
N ARG A 280 7.99 17.86 40.27
CA ARG A 280 6.60 17.75 40.73
C ARG A 280 5.64 18.80 40.16
N GLN A 281 6.01 19.49 39.08
CA GLN A 281 5.09 20.38 38.37
C GLN A 281 4.09 19.63 37.49
N THR A 282 2.94 20.24 37.28
CA THR A 282 2.00 19.91 36.21
C THR A 282 2.32 20.78 34.98
N VAL A 283 2.77 20.13 33.91
CA VAL A 283 3.25 20.78 32.70
C VAL A 283 2.28 20.51 31.55
N PHE A 284 1.74 21.56 30.95
CA PHE A 284 0.96 21.46 29.73
C PHE A 284 1.87 21.51 28.50
N PHE A 285 1.68 20.55 27.61
CA PHE A 285 2.40 20.42 26.36
C PHE A 285 1.43 20.49 25.17
N ASP A 286 1.67 21.48 24.32
CA ASP A 286 0.87 21.77 23.15
C ASP A 286 1.01 20.74 22.00
N CYS A 287 0.36 20.96 20.85
CA CYS A 287 0.38 20.06 19.69
C CYS A 287 1.52 20.26 18.68
N GLY A 288 2.43 21.21 18.91
CA GLY A 288 3.50 21.55 17.97
C GLY A 288 4.55 20.47 17.71
N THR A 289 5.27 20.59 16.61
CA THR A 289 6.40 19.68 16.30
C THR A 289 7.63 19.92 17.18
N THR A 290 7.72 21.09 17.82
CA THR A 290 8.79 21.41 18.77
C THR A 290 8.57 20.69 20.10
N THR A 291 7.31 20.43 20.47
CA THR A 291 6.92 19.89 21.77
C THR A 291 7.56 18.54 22.12
N PRO A 292 7.62 17.53 21.22
CA PRO A 292 8.33 16.28 21.51
C PRO A 292 9.82 16.47 21.83
N TYR A 293 10.49 17.46 21.23
CA TYR A 293 11.89 17.75 21.53
C TYR A 293 12.06 18.38 22.92
N ILE A 294 11.08 19.14 23.40
CA ILE A 294 11.08 19.67 24.78
C ILE A 294 11.04 18.49 25.75
N ILE A 295 10.14 17.54 25.49
CA ILE A 295 9.99 16.33 26.31
C ILE A 295 11.28 15.50 26.29
N ASP A 296 11.84 15.26 25.10
CA ASP A 296 13.10 14.52 24.93
C ASP A 296 14.25 15.13 25.75
N ALA A 297 14.32 16.47 25.80
CA ALA A 297 15.35 17.20 26.54
C ALA A 297 15.17 17.24 28.07
N LEU A 298 14.04 16.79 28.62
CA LEU A 298 13.85 16.68 30.07
C LEU A 298 14.66 15.50 30.61
N ASP A 299 15.22 15.63 31.81
CA ASP A 299 15.90 14.52 32.49
C ASP A 299 14.90 13.37 32.77
N ASP A 300 15.34 12.12 32.57
CA ASP A 300 14.52 10.94 32.84
C ASP A 300 14.24 10.77 34.35
N ASP A 301 15.10 11.30 35.22
CA ASP A 301 14.94 11.28 36.67
C ASP A 301 14.03 12.40 37.20
N LEU A 302 13.58 13.32 36.34
CA LEU A 302 12.72 14.43 36.73
C LEU A 302 11.26 13.95 36.94
N PRO A 303 10.70 14.01 38.16
CA PRO A 303 9.30 13.66 38.36
C PRO A 303 8.40 14.82 37.94
N PHE A 304 7.40 14.59 37.09
CA PHE A 304 6.40 15.61 36.72
C PHE A 304 5.08 14.99 36.23
N THR A 305 4.03 15.80 36.12
CA THR A 305 2.78 15.42 35.46
C THR A 305 2.70 16.10 34.11
N GLY A 306 2.66 15.34 33.02
CA GLY A 306 2.56 15.87 31.66
C GLY A 306 1.12 15.84 31.16
N LEU A 307 0.52 17.00 30.90
CA LEU A 307 -0.80 17.14 30.28
C LEU A 307 -0.64 17.47 28.80
N CYS A 308 -1.31 16.73 27.92
CA CYS A 308 -1.30 16.99 26.48
C CYS A 308 -2.65 16.68 25.85
N TYR A 309 -2.84 17.09 24.59
CA TYR A 309 -4.04 16.83 23.81
C TYR A 309 -3.72 16.37 22.37
N SER A 310 -2.48 15.94 22.12
CA SER A 310 -2.01 15.51 20.80
C SER A 310 -1.31 14.16 20.89
N LEU A 311 -1.47 13.36 19.85
CA LEU A 311 -0.93 12.01 19.81
C LEU A 311 0.59 12.00 19.81
N ASN A 312 1.25 12.90 19.07
CA ASN A 312 2.71 13.00 19.03
C ASN A 312 3.32 13.35 20.38
N THR A 313 2.68 14.27 21.12
CA THR A 313 3.13 14.67 22.45
C THR A 313 2.88 13.55 23.47
N PHE A 314 1.72 12.89 23.41
CA PHE A 314 1.42 11.74 24.26
C PHE A 314 2.46 10.61 24.08
N LEU A 315 2.79 10.29 22.82
CA LEU A 315 3.74 9.23 22.52
C LEU A 315 5.16 9.54 23.05
N ALA A 316 5.54 10.81 23.16
CA ALA A 316 6.80 11.21 23.78
C ALA A 316 6.74 11.20 25.32
N LEU A 317 5.61 11.61 25.90
CA LEU A 317 5.42 11.62 27.36
C LEU A 317 5.33 10.22 27.96
N GLN A 318 4.70 9.27 27.28
CA GLN A 318 4.55 7.90 27.80
C GLN A 318 5.90 7.17 27.95
N ASP A 319 6.92 7.61 27.22
CA ASP A 319 8.26 7.02 27.24
C ASP A 319 9.11 7.55 28.43
N LYS A 320 8.65 8.60 29.14
CA LYS A 320 9.34 9.16 30.30
C LYS A 320 9.02 8.39 31.58
N PRO A 321 10.03 7.81 32.26
CA PRO A 321 9.79 6.86 33.36
C PRO A 321 9.18 7.51 34.61
N ASN A 322 9.51 8.78 34.88
CA ASN A 322 9.00 9.53 36.04
C ASN A 322 7.90 10.55 35.67
N CYS A 323 7.26 10.37 34.51
CA CYS A 323 6.15 11.21 34.05
C CYS A 323 4.80 10.55 34.29
N ARG A 324 3.93 11.20 35.07
CA ARG A 324 2.49 10.88 35.04
C ARG A 324 1.87 11.59 33.84
N VAL A 325 1.57 10.86 32.78
CA VAL A 325 0.94 11.42 31.58
C VAL A 325 -0.59 11.49 31.70
N ILE A 326 -1.17 12.62 31.32
CA ILE A 326 -2.62 12.83 31.15
C ILE A 326 -2.84 13.26 29.69
N LEU A 327 -3.60 12.46 28.95
CA LEU A 327 -4.07 12.81 27.61
C LEU A 327 -5.51 13.32 27.72
N SER A 328 -5.72 14.58 27.35
CA SER A 328 -7.06 15.14 27.13
C SER A 328 -7.64 14.48 25.87
N GLY A 329 -8.47 13.45 26.09
CA GLY A 329 -9.05 12.64 25.02
C GLY A 329 -10.23 13.32 24.32
N GLY A 330 -10.84 12.61 23.36
CA GLY A 330 -12.04 13.07 22.63
C GLY A 330 -12.00 12.70 21.15
N GLU A 331 -12.54 13.56 20.28
CA GLU A 331 -12.55 13.34 18.83
C GLU A 331 -11.14 13.54 18.25
N PHE A 332 -10.63 12.54 17.54
CA PHE A 332 -9.29 12.59 16.95
C PHE A 332 -9.31 13.25 15.56
N HIS A 333 -8.51 14.30 15.38
CA HIS A 333 -8.32 14.99 14.10
C HIS A 333 -6.97 14.63 13.47
N ALA A 334 -7.01 13.92 12.34
CA ALA A 334 -5.81 13.36 11.72
C ALA A 334 -4.85 14.40 11.10
N SER A 335 -5.33 15.58 10.70
CA SER A 335 -4.51 16.61 10.00
C SER A 335 -3.39 17.19 10.88
N ASN A 336 -3.69 17.42 12.15
CA ASN A 336 -2.75 17.92 13.17
C ASN A 336 -2.56 16.96 14.35
N ALA A 337 -3.10 15.74 14.26
CA ALA A 337 -2.97 14.67 15.25
C ALA A 337 -3.40 15.07 16.68
N ILE A 338 -4.42 15.92 16.80
CA ILE A 338 -4.96 16.38 18.09
C ILE A 338 -6.24 15.64 18.45
N PHE A 339 -6.57 15.66 19.74
CA PHE A 339 -7.85 15.27 20.30
C PHE A 339 -8.61 16.52 20.72
N ASN A 340 -9.83 16.66 20.23
CA ASN A 340 -10.76 17.69 20.67
C ASN A 340 -11.62 17.13 21.81
N PRO A 341 -11.58 17.73 23.02
CA PRO A 341 -12.39 17.27 24.14
C PRO A 341 -13.88 17.25 23.81
N ILE A 342 -14.55 16.13 24.05
CA ILE A 342 -16.01 16.02 23.92
C ILE A 342 -16.69 16.88 24.99
N SER A 343 -16.12 16.90 26.20
CA SER A 343 -16.54 17.76 27.30
C SER A 343 -15.32 18.49 27.86
N PHE A 344 -15.22 19.78 27.55
CA PHE A 344 -14.08 20.60 27.96
C PHE A 344 -13.96 20.69 29.49
N GLN A 345 -15.11 20.82 30.18
CA GLN A 345 -15.16 20.96 31.64
C GLN A 345 -14.70 19.67 32.34
N GLU A 346 -15.08 18.50 31.85
CA GLU A 346 -14.68 17.23 32.43
C GLU A 346 -13.22 16.89 32.15
N CYS A 347 -12.72 17.21 30.95
CA CYS A 347 -11.35 16.88 30.56
C CYS A 347 -10.30 17.85 31.10
N LEU A 348 -10.61 19.15 31.14
CA LEU A 348 -9.62 20.21 31.39
C LEU A 348 -10.04 21.21 32.49
N GLY A 349 -11.34 21.31 32.79
CA GLY A 349 -11.89 22.34 33.68
C GLY A 349 -11.40 22.30 35.13
N ASN A 350 -10.84 21.17 35.58
CA ASN A 350 -10.37 20.96 36.96
C ASN A 350 -8.83 20.88 37.06
N ILE A 351 -8.10 21.31 36.03
CA ILE A 351 -6.63 21.25 35.99
C ILE A 351 -6.07 22.67 35.88
N CYS A 352 -5.08 22.99 36.73
CA CYS A 352 -4.33 24.25 36.66
C CYS A 352 -2.84 23.92 36.47
N PRO A 353 -2.32 23.97 35.24
CA PRO A 353 -0.90 23.72 34.99
C PRO A 353 -0.01 24.77 35.69
N ASP A 354 1.12 24.34 36.24
CA ASP A 354 2.14 25.27 36.75
C ASP A 354 2.82 26.00 35.58
N ILE A 355 3.02 25.28 34.47
CA ILE A 355 3.69 25.78 33.27
C ILE A 355 3.01 25.22 32.01
N ALA A 356 2.89 26.05 30.98
CA ALA A 356 2.42 25.67 29.67
C ALA A 356 3.45 26.01 28.59
N PHE A 357 3.87 25.00 27.81
CA PHE A 357 4.64 25.19 26.60
C PHE A 357 3.71 25.22 25.40
N LEU A 358 3.56 26.40 24.79
CA LEU A 358 2.76 26.63 23.61
C LEU A 358 3.64 26.78 22.37
N SER A 359 3.17 26.28 21.24
CA SER A 359 3.80 26.42 19.93
C SER A 359 2.95 27.30 19.01
N ALA A 360 3.61 27.99 18.08
CA ALA A 360 2.96 28.79 17.06
C ALA A 360 3.58 28.54 15.68
N ALA A 361 2.78 28.78 14.63
CA ALA A 361 3.23 28.73 13.25
C ALA A 361 3.54 30.12 12.66
N GLY A 362 3.26 31.17 13.42
CA GLY A 362 3.66 32.53 13.12
C GLY A 362 3.69 33.41 14.37
N VAL A 363 4.66 34.30 14.44
CA VAL A 363 4.87 35.29 15.50
C VAL A 363 4.96 36.65 14.85
N HIS A 364 4.05 37.56 15.20
CA HIS A 364 3.99 38.89 14.59
C HIS A 364 3.67 39.93 15.66
N LEU A 365 4.42 41.05 15.69
CA LEU A 365 4.27 42.09 16.73
C LEU A 365 2.83 42.58 16.90
N ARG A 366 2.14 42.86 15.78
CA ARG A 366 0.73 43.29 15.78
C ARG A 366 -0.31 42.19 16.01
N TYR A 367 -0.12 41.01 15.41
CA TYR A 367 -1.14 39.95 15.39
C TYR A 367 -0.90 38.86 16.43
N GLY A 368 0.21 38.94 17.17
CA GLY A 368 0.56 38.00 18.22
C GLY A 368 1.04 36.64 17.71
N ALA A 369 0.75 35.61 18.49
CA ALA A 369 1.03 34.22 18.15
C ALA A 369 -0.13 33.65 17.32
N THR A 370 0.20 33.06 16.17
CA THR A 370 -0.80 32.52 15.23
C THR A 370 -0.47 31.08 14.82
N CYS A 371 -1.50 30.33 14.49
CA CYS A 371 -1.41 28.94 14.04
C CYS A 371 -2.31 28.68 12.82
N PHE A 372 -2.19 27.49 12.23
CA PHE A 372 -2.90 27.17 10.98
C PHE A 372 -4.36 26.78 11.20
N ASN A 373 -4.64 26.00 12.25
CA ASN A 373 -5.95 25.38 12.42
C ASN A 373 -6.73 26.09 13.54
N LEU A 374 -8.03 26.29 13.32
CA LEU A 374 -8.91 26.87 14.34
C LEU A 374 -9.25 25.87 15.45
N ASN A 375 -9.21 24.57 15.16
CA ASN A 375 -9.63 23.52 16.08
C ASN A 375 -8.69 23.35 17.29
N GLU A 376 -7.47 23.88 17.23
CA GLU A 376 -6.52 23.89 18.36
C GLU A 376 -6.69 25.10 19.29
N LEU A 377 -7.42 26.15 18.88
CA LEU A 377 -7.52 27.39 19.65
C LEU A 377 -8.20 27.22 21.00
N ALA A 378 -9.23 26.38 21.09
CA ALA A 378 -9.98 26.19 22.35
C ALA A 378 -9.07 25.71 23.50
N VAL A 379 -8.25 24.70 23.23
CA VAL A 379 -7.31 24.15 24.23
C VAL A 379 -6.18 25.13 24.52
N LYS A 380 -5.66 25.83 23.50
CA LYS A 380 -4.61 26.84 23.68
C LYS A 380 -5.06 28.03 24.52
N HIS A 381 -6.27 28.56 24.27
CA HIS A 381 -6.82 29.67 25.05
C HIS A 381 -7.04 29.26 26.50
N TRP A 382 -7.52 28.03 26.76
CA TRP A 382 -7.61 27.50 28.11
C TRP A 382 -6.23 27.38 28.78
N ALA A 383 -5.22 26.86 28.08
CA ALA A 383 -3.88 26.76 28.62
C ALA A 383 -3.32 28.15 28.96
N LEU A 384 -3.58 29.15 28.11
CA LEU A 384 -3.22 30.55 28.37
C LEU A 384 -3.94 31.14 29.59
N SER A 385 -5.20 30.77 29.82
CA SER A 385 -5.98 31.28 30.96
C SER A 385 -5.67 30.58 32.28
N MET A 386 -5.33 29.28 32.25
CA MET A 386 -5.20 28.46 33.45
C MET A 386 -3.75 28.24 33.91
N ALA A 387 -2.78 28.31 33.00
CA ALA A 387 -1.39 28.09 33.38
C ALA A 387 -0.83 29.27 34.16
N GLN A 388 -0.05 28.98 35.21
CA GLN A 388 0.61 30.04 35.99
C GLN A 388 1.75 30.70 35.21
N ARG A 389 2.51 29.92 34.43
CA ARG A 389 3.56 30.40 33.53
C ARG A 389 3.33 29.92 32.10
N LYS A 390 3.34 30.83 31.12
CA LYS A 390 3.08 30.55 29.70
C LYS A 390 4.32 30.85 28.88
N ILE A 391 4.87 29.80 28.26
CA ILE A 391 6.10 29.88 27.47
C ILE A 391 5.75 29.56 26.02
N LEU A 392 6.00 30.53 25.13
CA LEU A 392 5.90 30.36 23.69
C LEU A 392 7.23 29.86 23.16
N VAL A 393 7.24 28.72 22.48
CA VAL A 393 8.45 28.11 21.90
C VAL A 393 8.29 28.02 20.39
N VAL A 394 9.16 28.69 19.65
CA VAL A 394 9.13 28.75 18.18
C VAL A 394 10.54 28.68 17.61
N ASP A 395 10.67 28.27 16.35
CA ASP A 395 11.90 28.51 15.60
C ASP A 395 11.86 29.88 14.90
N ASP A 396 13.03 30.36 14.50
CA ASP A 396 13.24 31.67 13.91
C ASP A 396 12.44 31.90 12.62
N THR A 397 12.08 30.82 11.91
CA THR A 397 11.34 30.93 10.64
C THR A 397 9.90 31.38 10.84
N LYS A 398 9.40 31.35 12.09
CA LYS A 398 8.03 31.74 12.44
C LYS A 398 7.89 33.25 12.68
N PHE A 399 8.98 33.99 12.89
CA PHE A 399 8.94 35.43 13.08
C PHE A 399 8.50 36.18 11.81
N GLY A 400 7.70 37.22 11.98
CA GLY A 400 7.11 38.01 10.89
C GLY A 400 6.02 37.28 10.10
N LYS A 401 5.58 36.09 10.53
CA LYS A 401 4.54 35.31 9.85
C LYS A 401 3.20 35.45 10.57
N VAL A 402 2.14 35.51 9.77
CA VAL A 402 0.75 35.49 10.24
C VAL A 402 0.06 34.27 9.66
N ARG A 403 -0.79 33.63 10.48
CA ARG A 403 -1.58 32.46 10.10
C ARG A 403 -3.06 32.66 10.46
N PRO A 404 -3.99 31.88 9.85
CA PRO A 404 -5.42 32.15 9.94
C PRO A 404 -6.02 32.07 11.36
N ALA A 405 -5.44 31.28 12.25
CA ALA A 405 -5.91 31.13 13.62
C ALA A 405 -5.05 31.98 14.57
N CYS A 406 -5.66 32.94 15.26
CA CYS A 406 -4.97 33.80 16.23
C CYS A 406 -5.13 33.24 17.64
N MET A 407 -4.01 32.99 18.31
CA MET A 407 -3.96 32.50 19.69
C MET A 407 -4.03 33.64 20.72
N GLY A 408 -3.54 34.83 20.35
CA GLY A 408 -3.51 36.00 21.23
C GLY A 408 -2.24 36.83 21.06
N PRO A 409 -2.20 38.03 21.69
CA PRO A 409 -1.04 38.92 21.64
C PRO A 409 0.19 38.28 22.30
N LEU A 410 1.39 38.74 21.94
CA LEU A 410 2.63 38.25 22.54
C LEU A 410 2.72 38.55 24.05
N THR A 411 2.01 39.57 24.52
CA THR A 411 1.88 39.93 25.93
C THR A 411 1.05 38.95 26.75
N ALA A 412 0.38 37.99 26.11
CA ALA A 412 -0.29 36.89 26.81
C ALA A 412 0.70 35.81 27.32
N PHE A 413 1.97 35.89 26.93
CA PHE A 413 3.02 34.95 27.30
C PHE A 413 4.02 35.62 28.25
N ASP A 414 4.59 34.85 29.18
CA ASP A 414 5.60 35.34 30.11
C ASP A 414 7.02 35.21 29.53
N THR A 415 7.22 34.21 28.66
CA THR A 415 8.52 33.90 28.06
C THR A 415 8.35 33.48 26.60
N LEU A 416 9.20 34.00 25.72
CA LEU A 416 9.34 33.61 24.32
C LEU A 416 10.74 33.00 24.12
N ILE A 417 10.77 31.74 23.70
CA ILE A 417 12.01 30.98 23.47
C ILE A 417 12.14 30.71 21.97
N THR A 418 13.33 30.99 21.43
CA THR A 418 13.68 30.74 20.03
C THR A 418 15.06 30.11 19.90
N ASN A 419 15.44 29.71 18.69
CA ASN A 419 16.71 29.02 18.45
C ASN A 419 17.90 29.97 18.19
N ARG A 420 17.65 31.26 17.95
CA ARG A 420 18.66 32.28 17.64
C ARG A 420 18.07 33.68 17.89
N PRO A 421 18.90 34.73 18.05
CA PRO A 421 18.40 36.08 18.29
C PRO A 421 17.42 36.52 17.19
N PRO A 422 16.21 36.99 17.54
CA PRO A 422 15.28 37.55 16.57
C PRO A 422 15.71 38.96 16.14
N ALA A 423 15.00 39.55 15.18
CA ALA A 423 15.25 40.92 14.74
C ALA A 423 15.07 41.93 15.89
N ALA A 424 15.79 43.05 15.84
CA ALA A 424 15.82 44.07 16.89
C ALA A 424 14.42 44.53 17.34
N GLU A 425 13.48 44.64 16.39
CA GLU A 425 12.08 45.01 16.68
C GLU A 425 11.38 44.05 17.67
N PHE A 426 11.72 42.76 17.68
CA PHE A 426 11.19 41.80 18.64
C PHE A 426 11.88 41.88 19.99
N ILE A 427 13.17 42.23 20.02
CA ILE A 427 13.92 42.45 21.25
C ILE A 427 13.41 43.71 21.95
N ASP A 428 13.24 44.81 21.20
CA ASP A 428 12.71 46.08 21.69
C ASP A 428 11.28 45.92 22.20
N PHE A 429 10.44 45.20 21.46
CA PHE A 429 9.08 44.88 21.89
C PHE A 429 9.08 44.05 23.18
N ALA A 430 9.92 43.02 23.27
CA ALA A 430 9.98 42.17 24.45
C ALA A 430 10.41 42.96 25.69
N ALA A 431 11.38 43.87 25.55
CA ALA A 431 11.80 44.78 26.61
C ALA A 431 10.70 45.77 27.03
N ALA A 432 9.96 46.34 26.07
CA ALA A 432 8.89 47.29 26.35
C ALA A 432 7.70 46.66 27.08
N GLU A 433 7.38 45.40 26.77
CA GLU A 433 6.21 44.70 27.29
C GLU A 433 6.51 43.73 28.45
N ASN A 434 7.74 43.77 29.00
CA ASN A 434 8.21 42.83 30.05
C ASN A 434 8.07 41.34 29.67
N LEU A 435 8.18 41.02 28.38
CA LEU A 435 8.22 39.64 27.89
C LEU A 435 9.66 39.13 27.99
N THR A 436 9.88 38.03 28.70
CA THR A 436 11.22 37.41 28.76
C THR A 436 11.53 36.77 27.41
N LEU A 437 12.70 37.04 26.84
CA LEU A 437 13.12 36.52 25.54
C LEU A 437 14.43 35.73 25.70
N GLU A 438 14.45 34.47 25.24
CA GLU A 438 15.59 33.55 25.39
C GLU A 438 15.96 32.90 24.06
N TRP A 439 17.26 32.75 23.77
CA TRP A 439 17.79 32.19 22.52
C TRP A 439 19.20 31.61 22.61
#